data_AF-A0A1Y2CUP7-F1
#
_entry.id   AF-A0A1Y2CUP7-F1
#
_cell.length_a   1.000
_cell.length_b   1.000
_cell.length_c   1.000
_cell.angle_alpha   90.00
_cell.angle_beta   90.00
_cell.angle_gamma   90.00
#
_symmetry.space_group_name_H-M   'P 1'
#
loop_
_entity.id
_entity.type
_entity.pdbx_description
1 polymer ?
#
loop_
_entity_poly.entity_id
_entity_poly.type
_entity_poly.pdbx_seq_one_letter_code
_entity_poly.pdbx_strand_id
1 'polypeptide(L)'
;MLRLRVIAFTSAHPKKLRNLFARLFSTASAPPTIHSGPIVTSHRSKFQAHCTRIQTTAQIPHILNTIKDSKKMKSATHQMVAYRLPSGETGKDDDGEGGAGERLVTLLEKRGDLGVLVVVTRWYGGVKLGGERFRIITGCVKELLESVKM
;
A
#
# COMPACT_ATOMS: atom_id res chain seq x y z
N MET A 1 30.53 12.43 -44.30
CA MET A 1 31.24 12.66 -43.02
C MET A 1 30.62 13.86 -42.32
N LEU A 2 29.58 13.65 -41.49
CA LEU A 2 28.90 14.73 -40.78
C LEU A 2 29.44 14.77 -39.33
N ARG A 3 30.18 15.83 -38.99
CA ARG A 3 30.75 16.06 -37.65
C ARG A 3 29.61 16.26 -36.64
N LEU A 4 29.44 15.31 -35.71
CA LEU A 4 28.67 15.51 -34.49
C LEU A 4 29.36 16.59 -33.65
N ARG A 5 28.70 17.73 -33.46
CA ARG A 5 29.08 18.71 -32.44
C ARG A 5 28.55 18.20 -31.09
N VAL A 6 29.44 17.65 -30.27
CA VAL A 6 29.18 17.45 -28.84
C VAL A 6 29.17 18.84 -28.21
N ILE A 7 27.99 19.35 -27.86
CA ILE A 7 27.84 20.57 -27.07
C ILE A 7 28.21 20.20 -25.63
N ALA A 8 29.36 20.67 -25.18
CA ALA A 8 29.77 20.60 -23.78
C ALA A 8 28.80 21.43 -22.93
N PHE A 9 27.98 20.76 -22.12
CA PHE A 9 27.14 21.41 -21.13
C PHE A 9 27.99 21.75 -19.91
N THR A 10 28.24 23.03 -19.70
CA THR A 10 28.92 23.53 -18.51
C THR A 10 28.02 23.32 -17.28
N SER A 11 28.60 22.73 -16.23
CA SER A 11 28.18 22.71 -14.82
C SER A 11 26.68 22.85 -14.54
N ALA A 12 25.92 21.76 -14.73
CA ALA A 12 24.58 21.62 -14.18
C ALA A 12 24.63 20.73 -12.91
N HIS A 13 24.21 21.30 -11.78
CA HIS A 13 24.07 20.62 -10.50
C HIS A 13 23.29 19.29 -10.63
N PRO A 14 23.74 18.19 -10.01
CA PRO A 14 23.23 16.82 -10.23
C PRO A 14 21.76 16.60 -9.84
N LYS A 15 21.11 17.58 -9.20
CA LYS A 15 19.72 17.50 -8.74
C LYS A 15 18.69 17.75 -9.85
N LYS A 16 19.05 18.43 -10.94
CA LYS A 16 18.10 18.74 -12.04
C LYS A 16 17.89 17.57 -13.03
N LEU A 17 18.88 16.69 -13.17
CA LEU A 17 18.82 15.56 -14.12
C LEU A 17 17.92 14.41 -13.63
N ARG A 18 17.76 14.26 -12.32
CA ARG A 18 16.92 13.22 -11.69
C ARG A 18 15.44 13.37 -12.05
N ASN A 19 14.97 14.60 -12.21
CA ASN A 19 13.57 14.89 -12.55
C ASN A 19 13.26 14.68 -14.04
N LEU A 20 14.28 14.75 -14.92
CA LEU A 20 14.08 14.59 -16.36
C LEU A 20 13.88 13.12 -16.74
N PHE A 21 14.61 12.19 -16.10
CA PHE A 21 14.41 10.75 -16.26
C PHE A 21 13.09 10.25 -15.66
N ALA A 22 12.64 10.82 -14.53
CA ALA A 22 11.37 10.46 -13.91
C ALA A 22 10.14 10.76 -14.79
N ARG A 23 10.24 11.75 -15.69
CA ARG A 23 9.16 12.12 -16.62
C ARG A 23 9.11 11.27 -17.89
N LEU A 24 10.23 10.70 -18.33
CA LEU A 24 10.31 9.97 -19.60
C LEU A 24 9.71 8.55 -19.54
N PHE A 25 9.45 8.03 -18.34
CA PHE A 25 8.80 6.72 -18.12
C PHE A 25 7.45 6.83 -17.42
N SER A 26 6.83 8.02 -17.41
CA SER A 26 5.47 8.18 -16.91
C SER A 26 4.49 7.57 -17.91
N THR A 27 4.35 6.24 -17.91
CA THR A 27 3.15 5.60 -18.45
C THR A 27 1.98 6.19 -17.67
N ALA A 28 1.23 7.08 -18.32
CA ALA A 28 0.12 7.80 -17.74
C ALA A 28 -1.03 6.83 -17.45
N SER A 29 -0.91 6.01 -16.40
CA SER A 29 -2.09 5.47 -15.74
C SER A 29 -2.56 6.47 -14.70
N ALA A 30 -3.87 6.67 -14.61
CA ALA A 30 -4.48 7.44 -13.53
C ALA A 30 -3.92 6.97 -12.15
N PRO A 31 -3.84 7.87 -11.16
CA PRO A 31 -3.41 7.47 -9.82
C PRO A 31 -4.28 6.30 -9.32
N PRO A 32 -3.69 5.31 -8.64
CA PRO A 32 -4.42 4.15 -8.17
C PRO A 32 -5.56 4.60 -7.26
N THR A 33 -6.78 4.14 -7.55
CA THR A 33 -7.96 4.45 -6.74
C THR A 33 -7.90 3.64 -5.44
N ILE A 34 -7.68 4.33 -4.32
CA ILE A 34 -7.60 3.71 -2.99
C ILE A 34 -8.96 3.81 -2.33
N HIS A 35 -9.58 2.66 -2.07
CA HIS A 35 -10.79 2.56 -1.27
C HIS A 35 -10.43 2.42 0.21
N SER A 36 -11.18 3.07 1.08
CA SER A 36 -10.94 3.06 2.52
C SER A 36 -12.21 2.69 3.27
N GLY A 37 -12.10 1.74 4.19
CA GLY A 37 -13.21 1.34 5.05
C GLY A 37 -13.43 2.31 6.23
N PRO A 38 -14.50 2.09 7.02
CA PRO A 38 -14.71 2.83 8.26
C PRO A 38 -13.58 2.56 9.27
N ILE A 39 -13.44 3.45 10.25
CA ILE A 39 -12.53 3.20 11.38
C ILE A 39 -13.26 2.35 12.41
N VAL A 40 -12.73 1.17 12.70
CA VAL A 40 -13.20 0.32 13.81
C VAL A 40 -12.39 0.64 15.05
N THR A 41 -13.07 0.88 16.18
CA THR A 41 -12.42 1.18 17.46
C THR A 41 -12.69 0.07 18.46
N SER A 42 -11.65 -0.39 19.16
CA SER A 42 -11.75 -1.38 20.24
C SER A 42 -10.68 -1.11 21.30
N HIS A 43 -11.08 -1.00 22.56
CA HIS A 43 -10.21 -0.65 23.70
C HIS A 43 -9.22 0.49 23.40
N ARG A 44 -9.73 1.60 22.83
CA ARG A 44 -8.97 2.79 22.38
C ARG A 44 -8.02 2.56 21.20
N SER A 45 -7.79 1.32 20.79
CA SER A 45 -7.12 1.03 19.53
C SER A 45 -8.06 1.31 18.37
N LYS A 46 -7.51 1.85 17.28
CA LYS A 46 -8.27 2.13 16.05
C LYS A 46 -7.68 1.32 14.91
N PHE A 47 -8.53 0.90 13.98
CA PHE A 47 -8.17 0.10 12.82
C PHE A 47 -8.87 0.68 11.59
N GLN A 48 -8.16 0.78 10.48
CA GLN A 48 -8.75 1.15 9.20
C GLN A 48 -8.13 0.32 8.09
N ALA A 49 -8.98 -0.30 7.26
CA ALA A 49 -8.53 -1.00 6.07
C ALA A 49 -8.56 -0.07 4.86
N HIS A 50 -7.63 -0.31 3.95
CA HIS A 50 -7.54 0.27 2.63
C HIS A 50 -7.34 -0.85 1.61
N CYS A 51 -7.89 -0.69 0.42
CA CYS A 51 -7.63 -1.60 -0.68
C CYS A 51 -7.53 -0.86 -2.02
N THR A 52 -6.79 -1.44 -2.96
CA THR A 52 -6.68 -0.94 -4.33
C THR A 52 -6.37 -2.08 -5.28
N ARG A 53 -6.74 -1.91 -6.54
CA ARG A 53 -6.28 -2.77 -7.62
C ARG A 53 -4.79 -2.56 -7.87
N ILE A 54 -4.06 -3.65 -8.12
CA ILE A 54 -2.66 -3.63 -8.54
C ILE A 54 -2.42 -4.68 -9.63
N GLN A 55 -1.44 -4.41 -10.49
CA GLN A 55 -0.97 -5.32 -11.54
C GLN A 55 0.44 -5.82 -11.29
N THR A 56 1.29 -4.99 -10.67
CA THR A 56 2.70 -5.31 -10.41
C THR A 56 3.14 -4.80 -9.04
N THR A 57 4.18 -5.42 -8.49
CA THR A 57 4.77 -4.98 -7.21
C THR A 57 5.37 -3.57 -7.28
N ALA A 58 5.76 -3.10 -8.47
CA ALA A 58 6.33 -1.77 -8.68
C ALA A 58 5.36 -0.62 -8.31
N GLN A 59 4.04 -0.88 -8.28
CA GLN A 59 3.02 0.09 -7.89
C GLN A 59 2.94 0.27 -6.35
N ILE A 60 3.34 -0.76 -5.59
CA ILE A 60 3.12 -0.83 -4.13
C ILE A 60 3.81 0.33 -3.40
N PRO A 61 5.10 0.67 -3.62
CA PRO A 61 5.74 1.75 -2.88
C PRO A 61 5.04 3.10 -3.05
N HIS A 62 4.54 3.39 -4.26
CA HIS A 62 3.81 4.62 -4.53
C HIS A 62 2.47 4.65 -3.77
N ILE A 63 1.70 3.57 -3.83
CA ILE A 63 0.42 3.44 -3.11
C ILE A 63 0.62 3.61 -1.60
N LEU A 64 1.63 2.94 -1.03
CA LEU A 64 1.92 3.03 0.40
C LEU A 64 2.29 4.47 0.81
N ASN A 65 3.03 5.19 -0.02
CA ASN A 65 3.32 6.61 0.22
C ASN A 65 2.05 7.45 0.16
N THR A 66 1.17 7.24 -0.83
CA THR A 66 -0.12 7.94 -0.92
C THR A 66 -0.98 7.75 0.32
N ILE A 67 -1.03 6.53 0.88
CA ILE A 67 -1.74 6.26 2.14
C ILE A 67 -1.09 7.02 3.31
N LYS A 68 0.25 6.96 3.41
CA LYS A 68 1.03 7.56 4.50
C LYS A 68 1.03 9.09 4.51
N ASP A 69 0.82 9.75 3.37
CA ASP A 69 0.91 11.20 3.26
C ASP A 69 -0.18 11.96 4.02
N SER A 70 -1.29 11.30 4.36
CA SER A 70 -2.32 11.92 5.19
C SER A 70 -1.83 12.10 6.65
N LYS A 71 -2.12 13.27 7.26
CA LYS A 71 -1.71 13.59 8.65
C LYS A 71 -2.11 12.51 9.65
N LYS A 72 -3.24 11.85 9.42
CA LYS A 72 -3.78 10.78 10.26
C LYS A 72 -2.93 9.51 10.24
N MET A 73 -2.30 9.20 9.11
CA MET A 73 -1.52 7.95 8.93
C MET A 73 -0.09 8.08 9.47
N LYS A 74 0.44 9.30 9.57
CA LYS A 74 1.77 9.56 10.16
C LYS A 74 1.88 9.16 11.64
N SER A 75 0.77 9.08 12.36
CA SER A 75 0.72 8.63 13.76
C SER A 75 0.36 7.16 13.93
N ALA A 76 0.26 6.41 12.83
CA ALA A 76 -0.01 4.98 12.88
C ALA A 76 1.09 4.23 13.66
N THR A 77 0.69 3.22 14.43
CA THR A 77 1.64 2.36 15.16
C THR A 77 2.13 1.21 14.30
N HIS A 78 1.22 0.63 13.51
CA HIS A 78 1.50 -0.47 12.59
C HIS A 78 0.71 -0.27 11.30
N GLN A 79 1.31 -0.62 10.17
CA GLN A 79 0.71 -0.60 8.83
C GLN A 79 1.02 -1.91 8.11
N MET A 80 0.17 -2.91 8.35
CA MET A 80 0.28 -4.25 7.81
C MET A 80 -0.21 -4.28 6.36
N VAL A 81 0.45 -5.06 5.52
CA VAL A 81 0.20 -5.13 4.08
C VAL A 81 0.04 -6.59 3.65
N ALA A 82 -0.86 -6.83 2.71
CA ALA A 82 -0.92 -8.09 1.96
C ALA A 82 -1.40 -7.83 0.53
N TYR A 83 -0.93 -8.62 -0.43
CA TYR A 83 -1.39 -8.52 -1.80
C TYR A 83 -1.36 -9.86 -2.53
N ARG A 84 -2.16 -9.93 -3.60
CA ARG A 84 -2.09 -10.97 -4.62
C ARG A 84 -2.10 -10.31 -5.99
N LEU A 85 -1.09 -10.59 -6.82
CA LEU A 85 -1.01 -10.10 -8.19
C LEU A 85 -1.88 -10.95 -9.12
N PRO A 86 -2.25 -10.43 -10.31
CA PRO A 86 -2.95 -11.24 -11.32
C PRO A 86 -2.15 -12.47 -11.77
N SER A 87 -0.82 -12.44 -11.66
CA SER A 87 0.07 -13.58 -11.91
C SER A 87 -0.05 -14.71 -10.87
N GLY A 88 -0.75 -14.47 -9.76
CA GLY A 88 -0.83 -15.39 -8.61
C GLY A 88 0.25 -15.17 -7.56
N GLU A 89 1.27 -14.35 -7.83
CA GLU A 89 2.30 -13.98 -6.85
C GLU A 89 1.67 -13.25 -5.66
N THR A 90 2.09 -13.60 -4.45
CA THR A 90 1.57 -13.02 -3.20
C THR A 90 2.70 -12.42 -2.37
N GLY A 91 2.40 -11.38 -1.60
CA GLY A 91 3.34 -10.85 -0.62
C GLY A 91 2.64 -10.22 0.57
N LYS A 92 3.40 -10.01 1.65
CA LYS A 92 2.89 -9.51 2.93
C LYS A 92 3.98 -8.84 3.75
N ASP A 93 3.55 -7.95 4.64
CA ASP A 93 4.36 -7.36 5.70
C ASP A 93 3.47 -7.16 6.94
N ASP A 94 3.95 -7.57 8.10
CA ASP A 94 3.23 -7.42 9.36
C ASP A 94 3.43 -6.02 9.97
N ASP A 95 4.50 -5.31 9.60
CA ASP A 95 4.94 -4.03 10.20
C ASP A 95 4.89 -4.04 11.75
N GLY A 96 5.42 -5.10 12.36
CA GLY A 96 5.43 -5.30 13.81
C GLY A 96 4.13 -5.85 14.42
N GLU A 97 3.03 -5.93 13.66
CA GLU A 97 1.78 -6.59 14.05
C GLU A 97 1.86 -8.09 13.75
N GLY A 98 2.81 -8.79 14.39
CA GLY A 98 3.21 -10.15 14.04
C GLY A 98 2.04 -11.13 13.84
N GLY A 99 2.02 -11.80 12.68
CA GLY A 99 0.99 -12.75 12.26
C GLY A 99 -0.20 -12.14 11.50
N ALA A 100 -0.25 -10.82 11.31
CA ALA A 100 -1.36 -10.15 10.61
C ALA A 100 -1.32 -10.35 9.09
N GLY A 101 -0.17 -10.13 8.46
CA GLY A 101 0.05 -10.25 7.01
C GLY A 101 -0.21 -11.65 6.48
N GLU A 102 0.21 -12.70 7.22
CA GLU A 102 -0.14 -14.09 6.85
C GLU A 102 -1.66 -14.28 6.79
N ARG A 103 -2.38 -13.83 7.83
CA ARG A 103 -3.84 -13.94 7.88
C ARG A 103 -4.52 -13.16 6.76
N LEU A 104 -3.96 -12.02 6.38
CA LEU A 104 -4.48 -11.20 5.28
C LEU A 104 -4.23 -11.86 3.91
N VAL A 105 -3.07 -12.46 3.67
CA VAL A 105 -2.83 -13.24 2.43
C VAL A 105 -3.78 -14.42 2.36
N THR A 106 -3.87 -15.23 3.42
CA THR A 106 -4.81 -16.37 3.49
C THR A 106 -6.26 -15.92 3.27
N LEU A 107 -6.64 -14.73 3.76
CA LEU A 107 -7.96 -14.16 3.52
C LEU A 107 -8.20 -13.89 2.03
N LEU A 108 -7.26 -13.23 1.35
CA LEU A 108 -7.36 -12.95 -0.09
C LEU A 108 -7.40 -14.24 -0.91
N GLU A 109 -6.60 -15.24 -0.54
CA GLU A 109 -6.60 -16.56 -1.18
C GLU A 109 -7.94 -17.27 -1.06
N LYS A 110 -8.51 -17.32 0.15
CA LYS A 110 -9.82 -17.95 0.42
C LYS A 110 -10.96 -17.27 -0.32
N ARG A 111 -10.87 -15.95 -0.54
CA ARG A 111 -11.85 -15.19 -1.32
C ARG A 111 -11.63 -15.29 -2.83
N GLY A 112 -10.46 -15.75 -3.28
CA GLY A 112 -10.09 -15.76 -4.69
C GLY A 112 -9.75 -14.38 -5.25
N ASP A 113 -9.51 -13.39 -4.39
CA ASP A 113 -9.23 -12.01 -4.80
C ASP A 113 -7.82 -11.93 -5.41
N LEU A 114 -7.74 -11.60 -6.71
CA LEU A 114 -6.49 -11.43 -7.49
C LEU A 114 -6.35 -9.99 -7.97
N GLY A 115 -5.12 -9.51 -8.10
CA GLY A 115 -4.84 -8.13 -8.49
C GLY A 115 -5.28 -7.10 -7.46
N VAL A 116 -5.14 -7.45 -6.17
CA VAL A 116 -5.60 -6.63 -5.04
C VAL A 116 -4.46 -6.47 -4.04
N LEU A 117 -4.28 -5.24 -3.59
CA LEU A 117 -3.48 -4.86 -2.42
C LEU A 117 -4.42 -4.46 -1.31
N VAL A 118 -4.19 -4.96 -0.10
CA VAL A 118 -4.83 -4.50 1.12
C VAL A 118 -3.78 -3.96 2.09
N VAL A 119 -4.14 -2.88 2.76
CA VAL A 119 -3.34 -2.26 3.81
C VAL A 119 -4.27 -2.05 4.98
N VAL A 120 -3.89 -2.54 6.16
CA VAL A 120 -4.61 -2.19 7.39
C VAL A 120 -3.69 -1.31 8.21
N THR A 121 -4.25 -0.25 8.76
CA THR A 121 -3.54 0.66 9.67
C THR A 121 -4.10 0.47 11.06
N ARG A 122 -3.21 0.30 12.05
CA ARG A 122 -3.57 0.29 13.46
C ARG A 122 -2.94 1.47 14.20
N TRP A 123 -3.77 2.13 15.00
CA TRP A 123 -3.31 3.05 16.05
C TRP A 123 -3.44 2.35 17.41
N TYR A 124 -2.33 2.18 18.13
CA TYR A 124 -2.32 1.50 19.43
C TYR A 124 -2.96 2.36 20.52
N GLY A 125 -3.92 1.79 21.24
CA GLY A 125 -4.69 2.48 22.28
C GLY A 125 -4.15 2.32 23.71
N GLY A 126 -2.94 1.78 23.87
CA GLY A 126 -2.35 1.51 25.19
C GLY A 126 -2.75 0.17 25.82
N VAL A 127 -3.64 -0.62 25.20
CA VAL A 127 -4.10 -1.92 25.72
C VAL A 127 -3.75 -3.05 24.75
N LYS A 128 -3.11 -4.11 25.26
CA LYS A 128 -2.80 -5.31 24.49
C LYS A 128 -4.09 -6.09 24.24
N LEU A 129 -4.49 -6.19 22.98
CA LEU A 129 -5.72 -6.87 22.56
C LEU A 129 -5.56 -8.40 22.43
N GLY A 130 -4.34 -8.94 22.48
CA GLY A 130 -4.13 -10.37 22.25
C GLY A 130 -4.68 -10.82 20.89
N GLY A 131 -5.29 -12.00 20.82
CA GLY A 131 -5.83 -12.55 19.57
C GLY A 131 -6.96 -11.71 18.94
N GLU A 132 -7.67 -10.92 19.73
CA GLU A 132 -8.83 -10.13 19.26
C GLU A 132 -8.47 -9.14 18.16
N ARG A 133 -7.25 -8.59 18.19
CA ARG A 133 -6.78 -7.69 17.12
C ARG A 133 -6.85 -8.33 15.74
N PHE A 134 -6.59 -9.64 15.62
CA PHE A 134 -6.63 -10.32 14.33
C PHE A 134 -8.06 -10.49 13.80
N ARG A 135 -9.02 -10.70 14.70
CA ARG A 135 -10.45 -10.73 14.34
C ARG A 135 -10.88 -9.39 13.76
N ILE A 136 -10.43 -8.29 14.37
CA ILE A 136 -10.73 -6.93 13.90
C ILE A 136 -10.01 -6.63 12.58
N ILE A 137 -8.69 -6.89 12.49
CA ILE A 137 -7.88 -6.65 11.28
C ILE A 137 -8.50 -7.35 10.06
N THR A 138 -8.81 -8.64 10.20
CA THR A 138 -9.41 -9.42 9.11
C THR A 138 -10.86 -8.99 8.83
N GLY A 139 -11.62 -8.62 9.86
CA GLY A 139 -12.97 -8.09 9.73
C GLY A 139 -13.03 -6.80 8.90
N CYS A 140 -12.17 -5.82 9.20
CA CYS A 140 -12.12 -4.56 8.46
C CYS A 140 -11.84 -4.78 6.96
N VAL A 141 -10.97 -5.74 6.63
CA VAL A 141 -10.65 -6.04 5.22
C VAL A 141 -11.80 -6.76 4.53
N LYS A 142 -12.45 -7.73 5.19
CA LYS A 142 -13.62 -8.43 4.63
C LYS A 142 -14.75 -7.46 4.29
N GLU A 143 -15.12 -6.62 5.25
CA GLU A 143 -16.20 -5.64 5.09
C GLU A 143 -15.88 -4.67 3.94
N LEU A 144 -14.63 -4.18 3.87
CA LEU A 144 -14.20 -3.30 2.80
C LEU A 144 -14.28 -3.97 1.43
N LEU A 145 -13.76 -5.19 1.28
CA LEU A 145 -13.79 -5.94 0.02
C LEU A 145 -15.20 -6.39 -0.38
N GLU A 146 -16.15 -6.47 0.56
CA GLU A 146 -17.57 -6.71 0.26
C GLU A 146 -18.27 -5.43 -0.21
N SER A 147 -17.89 -4.28 0.34
CA SER A 147 -18.43 -2.97 -0.05
C SER A 147 -17.90 -2.46 -1.39
N VAL A 148 -16.71 -2.90 -1.79
CA VAL A 148 -16.04 -2.46 -3.02
C VAL A 148 -16.12 -3.60 -4.02
N LYS A 149 -16.76 -3.34 -5.18
CA LYS A 149 -16.69 -4.26 -6.31
C LYS A 149 -15.32 -4.13 -6.96
N MET A 150 -14.36 -4.89 -6.42
CA MET A 150 -13.01 -4.95 -6.96
C MET A 150 -13.07 -5.49 -8.36
#